data_AF-A0A8X7NQA7-F1
#
_entry.id   AF-A0A8X7NQA7-F1
#
_cell.length_a   1.000
_cell.length_b   1.000
_cell.length_c   1.000
_cell.angle_alpha   90.00
_cell.angle_beta   90.00
_cell.angle_gamma   90.00
#
_symmetry.space_group_name_H-M   'P 1'
#
loop_
_entity.id
_entity.type
_entity.pdbx_description
1 polymer ?
#
loop_
_entity_poly.entity_id
_entity_poly.type
_entity_poly.pdbx_seq_one_letter_code
_entity_poly.pdbx_strand_id
1 'polypeptide(L)'
;MEKGNTPSAGHSLANTITNSGPISILAYCLSSILMTVTNKFVVSGFNFNLNFLLLAVQSIVCIVTIEMVTNCIFISWYDLHFIKALQYLSIPVYTIFKNLTIILIAYGEVIWFGGKVTTMALSSFLLMVFSSVIAYYGDKGEVKTVDDQFALYLGYFWMFTNCFASAAFVLIMRKRIKLTNFKDFDTMYYNNLLSIPILLVFTFLFENWTPENLEKNFPADNRVATIVAMVLSGASSVGISYCSAWCVRVTSSTTYSMVGALNKLPIALSGLIFFNAAVNFWSVSSIFVGFVAGLVYAVAKQKQQKEAQGLPTTK
;
A
#
# COMPACT_ATOMS: atom_id res chain seq x y z
N MET A 1 -12.76 -45.59 -28.96
CA MET A 1 -12.84 -45.55 -27.48
C MET A 1 -12.10 -44.33 -27.01
N GLU A 2 -12.81 -43.21 -26.93
CA GLU A 2 -12.30 -41.89 -26.57
C GLU A 2 -12.18 -41.82 -25.04
N LYS A 3 -10.95 -41.73 -24.52
CA LYS A 3 -10.70 -41.51 -23.09
C LYS A 3 -11.02 -40.05 -22.76
N GLY A 4 -12.16 -39.82 -22.14
CA GLY A 4 -12.55 -38.53 -21.58
C GLY A 4 -11.55 -38.05 -20.54
N ASN A 5 -10.91 -36.92 -20.81
CA ASN A 5 -10.03 -36.23 -19.90
C ASN A 5 -10.88 -35.35 -18.96
N THR A 6 -11.25 -35.86 -17.79
CA THR A 6 -11.88 -35.06 -16.74
C THR A 6 -10.85 -34.11 -16.14
N PRO A 7 -11.04 -32.77 -16.16
CA PRO A 7 -10.11 -31.85 -15.52
C PRO A 7 -10.19 -32.04 -14.00
N SER A 8 -9.05 -32.31 -13.36
CA SER A 8 -8.95 -32.52 -11.91
C SER A 8 -9.51 -31.32 -11.13
N ALA A 9 -10.43 -31.58 -10.19
CA ALA A 9 -11.12 -30.55 -9.42
C ALA A 9 -10.19 -29.58 -8.64
N GLY A 10 -8.97 -30.01 -8.29
CA GLY A 10 -7.98 -29.18 -7.58
C GLY A 10 -7.44 -28.00 -8.41
N HIS A 11 -7.26 -28.17 -9.73
CA HIS A 11 -6.86 -27.08 -10.61
C HIS A 11 -7.97 -26.02 -10.80
N SER A 12 -9.24 -26.43 -10.70
CA SER A 12 -10.38 -25.52 -10.80
C SER A 12 -10.48 -24.60 -9.57
N LEU A 13 -10.38 -25.17 -8.36
CA LEU A 13 -10.48 -24.40 -7.11
C LEU A 13 -9.32 -23.40 -6.96
N ALA A 14 -8.08 -23.81 -7.23
CA ALA A 14 -6.92 -22.92 -7.16
C ALA A 14 -7.02 -21.76 -8.17
N ASN A 15 -7.52 -22.04 -9.38
CA ASN A 15 -7.78 -20.99 -10.38
C ASN A 15 -8.92 -20.04 -9.97
N THR A 16 -9.96 -20.54 -9.30
CA THR A 16 -11.04 -19.70 -8.77
C THR A 16 -10.53 -18.79 -7.65
N ILE A 17 -9.70 -19.31 -6.75
CA ILE A 17 -9.11 -18.54 -5.64
C ILE A 17 -8.19 -17.45 -6.20
N THR A 18 -7.23 -17.79 -7.05
CA THR A 18 -6.22 -16.87 -7.61
C THR A 18 -6.79 -15.75 -8.49
N ASN A 19 -8.01 -15.90 -9.00
CA ASN A 19 -8.69 -14.88 -9.80
C ASN A 19 -9.83 -14.18 -9.05
N SER A 20 -9.99 -14.44 -7.75
CA SER A 20 -11.04 -13.83 -6.93
C SER A 20 -10.61 -12.47 -6.37
N GLY A 21 -11.32 -11.42 -6.77
CA GLY A 21 -11.12 -10.05 -6.26
C GLY A 21 -11.29 -9.91 -4.74
N PRO A 22 -12.39 -10.40 -4.13
CA PRO A 22 -12.59 -10.28 -2.68
C PRO A 22 -11.52 -11.01 -1.86
N ILE A 23 -11.02 -12.15 -2.34
CA ILE A 23 -9.99 -12.93 -1.62
C ILE A 23 -8.66 -12.16 -1.62
N SER A 24 -8.26 -11.57 -2.75
CA SER A 24 -7.03 -10.78 -2.82
C SER A 24 -7.09 -9.53 -1.93
N ILE A 25 -8.27 -8.88 -1.83
CA ILE A 25 -8.52 -7.76 -0.91
C ILE A 25 -8.32 -8.22 0.55
N LEU A 26 -8.93 -9.34 0.94
CA LEU A 26 -8.81 -9.86 2.30
C LEU A 26 -7.37 -10.25 2.64
N ALA A 27 -6.68 -10.94 1.72
CA ALA A 27 -5.27 -11.30 1.87
C ALA A 27 -4.36 -10.06 2.00
N TYR A 28 -4.63 -9.00 1.22
CA TYR A 28 -3.93 -7.72 1.33
C TYR A 28 -4.16 -7.07 2.70
N CYS A 29 -5.40 -6.98 3.18
CA CYS A 29 -5.71 -6.39 4.48
C CYS A 29 -5.02 -7.13 5.63
N LEU A 30 -5.11 -8.47 5.65
CA LEU A 30 -4.45 -9.30 6.68
C LEU A 30 -2.93 -9.14 6.65
N SER A 31 -2.32 -9.17 5.47
CA SER A 31 -0.87 -8.99 5.31
C SER A 31 -0.43 -7.60 5.75
N SER A 32 -1.23 -6.57 5.48
CA SER A 32 -0.94 -5.20 5.88
C SER A 32 -1.10 -4.96 7.39
N ILE A 33 -2.07 -5.61 8.04
CA ILE A 33 -2.19 -5.63 9.50
C ILE A 33 -0.96 -6.32 10.11
N LEU A 34 -0.60 -7.50 9.60
CA LEU A 34 0.58 -8.25 10.08
C LEU A 34 1.86 -7.43 9.96
N MET A 35 2.11 -6.79 8.81
CA MET A 35 3.28 -5.93 8.62
C MET A 35 3.27 -4.74 9.60
N THR A 36 2.12 -4.09 9.79
CA THR A 36 2.01 -2.93 10.68
C THR A 36 2.32 -3.30 12.13
N VAL A 37 1.73 -4.41 12.60
CA VAL A 37 1.98 -4.96 13.95
C VAL A 37 3.44 -5.36 14.09
N THR A 38 3.99 -6.09 13.12
CA THR A 38 5.40 -6.53 13.15
C THR A 38 6.35 -5.32 13.21
N ASN A 39 6.16 -4.31 12.35
CA ASN A 39 7.02 -3.13 12.36
C ASN A 39 6.90 -2.36 13.69
N LYS A 40 5.69 -2.24 14.25
CA LYS A 40 5.48 -1.53 15.51
C LYS A 40 6.12 -2.26 16.70
N PHE A 41 5.98 -3.57 16.79
CA PHE A 41 6.46 -4.32 17.96
C PHE A 41 7.90 -4.82 17.84
N VAL A 42 8.35 -5.13 16.62
CA VAL A 42 9.67 -5.72 16.37
C VAL A 42 10.70 -4.64 16.02
N VAL A 43 10.32 -3.59 15.29
CA VAL A 43 11.28 -2.57 14.82
C VAL A 43 11.24 -1.30 15.67
N SER A 44 10.07 -0.81 16.07
CA SER A 44 9.98 0.45 16.83
C SER A 44 10.53 0.36 18.27
N GLY A 45 10.77 -0.84 18.79
CA GLY A 45 11.44 -1.02 20.10
C GLY A 45 12.91 -0.58 20.13
N PHE A 46 13.54 -0.42 18.95
CA PHE A 46 14.98 -0.14 18.84
C PHE A 46 15.33 1.32 18.48
N ASN A 47 14.35 2.24 18.43
CA ASN A 47 14.56 3.64 18.00
C ASN A 47 15.37 3.80 16.69
N PHE A 48 15.17 2.86 15.78
CA PHE A 48 15.90 2.76 14.52
C PHE A 48 15.54 3.94 13.58
N ASN A 49 16.55 4.59 12.99
CA ASN A 49 16.36 5.78 12.15
C ASN A 49 16.82 5.63 10.69
N LEU A 50 17.41 4.48 10.32
CA LEU A 50 17.85 4.19 8.94
C LEU A 50 16.72 3.53 8.10
N ASN A 51 15.60 4.23 7.94
CA ASN A 51 14.40 3.75 7.25
C ASN A 51 14.65 3.20 5.83
N PHE A 52 15.48 3.85 5.01
CA PHE A 52 15.81 3.37 3.66
C PHE A 52 16.63 2.08 3.70
N LEU A 53 17.56 1.95 4.65
CA LEU A 53 18.28 0.70 4.88
C LEU A 53 17.35 -0.44 5.30
N LEU A 54 16.38 -0.16 6.19
CA LEU A 54 15.38 -1.15 6.59
C LEU A 54 14.55 -1.62 5.38
N LEU A 55 14.06 -0.69 4.56
CA LEU A 55 13.32 -1.03 3.36
C LEU A 55 14.17 -1.84 2.37
N ALA A 56 15.46 -1.52 2.23
CA ALA A 56 16.37 -2.29 1.38
C ALA A 56 16.51 -3.73 1.87
N VAL A 57 16.71 -3.93 3.19
CA VAL A 57 16.76 -5.27 3.80
C VAL A 57 15.44 -6.02 3.61
N GLN A 58 14.29 -5.36 3.78
CA GLN A 58 12.99 -5.97 3.52
C GLN A 58 12.84 -6.43 2.05
N SER A 59 13.24 -5.59 1.09
CA SER A 59 13.23 -5.95 -0.33
C SER A 59 14.18 -7.09 -0.67
N ILE A 60 15.36 -7.16 -0.04
CA ILE A 60 16.29 -8.29 -0.18
C ILE A 60 15.66 -9.59 0.35
N VAL A 61 15.05 -9.55 1.54
CA VAL A 61 14.38 -10.73 2.12
C VAL A 61 13.23 -11.20 1.21
N CYS A 62 12.48 -10.28 0.60
CA CYS A 62 11.46 -10.63 -0.39
C CYS A 62 12.05 -11.38 -1.58
N ILE A 63 13.16 -10.92 -2.15
CA ILE A 63 13.80 -11.58 -3.30
C ILE A 63 14.34 -12.95 -2.92
N VAL A 64 15.07 -13.05 -1.81
CA VAL A 64 15.62 -14.32 -1.34
C VAL A 64 14.50 -15.33 -1.12
N THR A 65 13.38 -14.91 -0.53
CA THR A 65 12.21 -15.77 -0.34
C THR A 65 11.62 -16.21 -1.68
N ILE A 66 11.50 -15.31 -2.66
CA ILE A 66 11.01 -15.66 -4.00
C ILE A 66 11.95 -16.61 -4.69
N GLU A 67 13.27 -16.38 -4.68
CA GLU A 67 14.27 -17.23 -5.34
C GLU A 67 14.33 -18.63 -4.72
N MET A 68 14.22 -18.72 -3.39
CA MET A 68 14.07 -20.01 -2.70
C MET A 68 12.82 -20.77 -3.15
N VAL A 69 11.72 -20.06 -3.45
CA VAL A 69 10.45 -20.63 -3.94
C VAL A 69 10.46 -20.84 -5.46
N THR A 70 11.29 -20.11 -6.22
CA THR A 70 11.18 -19.92 -7.68
C THR A 70 12.45 -20.34 -8.43
N ASN A 71 13.26 -21.29 -7.95
CA ASN A 71 14.39 -21.88 -8.70
C ASN A 71 14.00 -22.63 -10.00
N CYS A 72 12.87 -22.27 -10.64
CA CYS A 72 12.59 -22.47 -12.04
C CYS A 72 12.13 -21.14 -12.66
N ILE A 73 13.02 -20.54 -13.46
CA ILE A 73 12.81 -19.59 -14.57
C ILE A 73 13.47 -18.20 -14.38
N PHE A 74 14.34 -17.91 -15.34
CA PHE A 74 15.23 -16.77 -15.53
C PHE A 74 14.51 -15.43 -15.77
N ILE A 75 15.23 -14.37 -15.42
CA ILE A 75 14.87 -12.95 -15.31
C ILE A 75 15.23 -12.19 -16.60
N SER A 76 14.46 -11.15 -17.00
CA SER A 76 15.00 -9.87 -17.50
C SER A 76 13.96 -8.74 -17.75
N TRP A 77 14.42 -7.49 -17.49
CA TRP A 77 13.98 -6.13 -17.92
C TRP A 77 13.11 -5.23 -16.98
N TYR A 78 13.39 -3.90 -17.05
CA TYR A 78 13.32 -2.85 -16.00
C TYR A 78 12.14 -1.83 -16.09
N ASP A 79 11.84 -1.13 -14.97
CA ASP A 79 11.46 0.32 -14.89
C ASP A 79 11.41 0.90 -13.44
N LEU A 80 11.75 2.18 -13.26
CA LEU A 80 12.22 2.84 -12.00
C LEU A 80 11.20 3.83 -11.35
N HIS A 81 11.03 3.88 -10.00
CA HIS A 81 10.25 4.97 -9.31
C HIS A 81 10.72 5.32 -7.86
N PHE A 82 10.50 6.59 -7.45
CA PHE A 82 10.97 7.33 -6.24
C PHE A 82 9.87 7.57 -5.18
N ILE A 83 10.21 7.69 -3.87
CA ILE A 83 9.41 8.45 -2.85
C ILE A 83 10.29 9.09 -1.74
N LYS A 84 10.12 10.41 -1.51
CA LYS A 84 10.41 11.15 -0.26
C LYS A 84 9.21 12.05 0.07
N ALA A 85 8.51 11.82 1.19
CA ALA A 85 7.34 12.65 1.57
C ALA A 85 7.01 12.68 3.08
N LEU A 86 7.57 11.79 3.90
CA LEU A 86 7.11 11.60 5.28
C LEU A 86 7.78 12.52 6.32
N GLN A 87 8.68 13.42 5.92
CA GLN A 87 9.49 14.20 6.87
C GLN A 87 8.86 15.53 7.32
N TYR A 88 7.87 16.08 6.60
CA TYR A 88 7.45 17.48 6.79
C TYR A 88 5.96 17.71 7.06
N LEU A 89 5.13 16.67 7.03
CA LEU A 89 3.68 16.79 7.28
C LEU A 89 3.22 15.94 8.45
N SER A 90 2.22 16.44 9.17
CA SER A 90 1.51 15.63 10.15
C SER A 90 0.76 14.47 9.47
N ILE A 91 0.67 13.35 10.18
CA ILE A 91 0.04 12.11 9.71
C ILE A 91 -1.41 12.31 9.20
N PRO A 92 -2.26 13.15 9.84
CA PRO A 92 -3.62 13.40 9.35
C PRO A 92 -3.65 14.16 8.02
N VAL A 93 -2.83 15.21 7.86
CA VAL A 93 -2.74 16.00 6.62
C VAL A 93 -2.25 15.12 5.47
N TYR A 94 -1.22 14.30 5.71
CA TYR A 94 -0.77 13.26 4.77
C TYR A 94 -1.92 12.32 4.35
N THR A 95 -2.80 11.97 5.29
CA THR A 95 -3.93 11.06 5.03
C THR A 95 -5.01 11.71 4.16
N ILE A 96 -5.29 13.01 4.30
CA ILE A 96 -6.20 13.76 3.41
C ILE A 96 -5.69 13.68 1.97
N PHE A 97 -4.42 14.04 1.74
CA PHE A 97 -3.83 14.05 0.40
C PHE A 97 -3.72 12.65 -0.22
N LYS A 98 -3.44 11.61 0.58
CA LYS A 98 -3.50 10.22 0.10
C LYS A 98 -4.91 9.81 -0.34
N ASN A 99 -5.95 10.23 0.38
CA ASN A 99 -7.32 9.94 -0.03
C ASN A 99 -7.74 10.74 -1.28
N LEU A 100 -7.23 11.97 -1.47
CA LEU A 100 -7.37 12.71 -2.73
C LEU A 100 -6.67 12.00 -3.90
N THR A 101 -5.57 11.29 -3.65
CA THR A 101 -4.87 10.51 -4.67
C THR A 101 -5.77 9.41 -5.26
N ILE A 102 -6.75 8.89 -4.51
CA ILE A 102 -7.72 7.90 -5.01
C ILE A 102 -8.52 8.47 -6.19
N ILE A 103 -8.92 9.75 -6.10
CA ILE A 103 -9.65 10.43 -7.18
C ILE A 103 -8.74 10.58 -8.40
N LEU A 104 -7.48 11.00 -8.20
CA LEU A 104 -6.49 11.10 -9.27
C LEU A 104 -6.27 9.74 -9.97
N ILE A 105 -6.17 8.66 -9.21
CA ILE A 105 -6.03 7.30 -9.73
C ILE A 105 -7.27 6.88 -10.51
N ALA A 106 -8.47 7.18 -10.01
CA ALA A 106 -9.72 6.83 -10.68
C ALA A 106 -9.85 7.49 -12.06
N TYR A 107 -9.52 8.78 -12.18
CA TYR A 107 -9.49 9.47 -13.47
C TYR A 107 -8.30 9.05 -14.33
N GLY A 108 -7.13 8.77 -13.75
CA GLY A 108 -5.99 8.19 -14.47
C GLY A 108 -6.33 6.82 -15.09
N GLU A 109 -7.12 5.99 -14.40
CA GLU A 109 -7.60 4.72 -14.95
C GLU A 109 -8.52 4.93 -16.16
N VAL A 110 -9.37 5.96 -16.14
CA VAL A 110 -10.22 6.31 -17.28
C VAL A 110 -9.38 6.69 -18.50
N ILE A 111 -8.33 7.50 -18.30
CA ILE A 111 -7.45 7.95 -19.40
C ILE A 111 -6.66 6.76 -19.97
N TRP A 112 -6.14 5.86 -19.13
CA TRP A 112 -5.19 4.82 -19.56
C TRP A 112 -5.83 3.50 -19.98
N PHE A 113 -6.97 3.13 -19.40
CA PHE A 113 -7.63 1.84 -19.65
C PHE A 113 -9.01 1.96 -20.29
N GLY A 114 -9.53 3.18 -20.43
CA GLY A 114 -10.91 3.42 -20.87
C GLY A 114 -11.93 3.05 -19.80
N GLY A 115 -13.04 3.79 -19.76
CA GLY A 115 -14.13 3.56 -18.82
C GLY A 115 -14.79 4.84 -18.34
N LYS A 116 -15.55 4.75 -17.25
CA LYS A 116 -16.20 5.89 -16.60
C LYS A 116 -16.11 5.76 -15.09
N VAL A 117 -15.85 6.86 -14.40
CA VAL A 117 -16.04 6.94 -12.94
C VAL A 117 -17.54 7.13 -12.71
N THR A 118 -18.19 6.15 -12.07
CA THR A 118 -19.62 6.26 -11.76
C THR A 118 -19.83 7.29 -10.64
N THR A 119 -20.96 7.98 -10.66
CA THR A 119 -21.30 8.99 -9.63
C THR A 119 -21.29 8.40 -8.22
N MET A 120 -21.69 7.12 -8.08
CA MET A 120 -21.66 6.40 -6.80
C MET A 120 -20.23 6.05 -6.34
N ALA A 121 -19.31 5.76 -7.27
CA ALA A 121 -17.90 5.61 -6.92
C ALA A 121 -17.29 6.96 -6.53
N LEU A 122 -17.60 8.03 -7.27
CA LEU A 122 -17.14 9.38 -6.95
C LEU A 122 -17.62 9.83 -5.56
N SER A 123 -18.89 9.60 -5.22
CA SER A 123 -19.42 9.94 -3.90
C SER A 123 -18.68 9.19 -2.78
N SER A 124 -18.31 7.93 -2.99
CA SER A 124 -17.51 7.18 -2.03
C SER A 124 -16.11 7.79 -1.82
N PHE A 125 -15.46 8.29 -2.87
CA PHE A 125 -14.15 8.93 -2.74
C PHE A 125 -14.25 10.27 -2.01
N LEU A 126 -15.29 11.05 -2.29
CA LEU A 126 -15.55 12.31 -1.59
C LEU A 126 -15.84 12.06 -0.11
N LEU A 127 -16.60 11.03 0.24
CA LEU A 127 -16.82 10.62 1.63
C LEU A 127 -15.52 10.18 2.31
N MET A 128 -14.64 9.48 1.60
CA MET A 128 -13.33 9.05 2.12
C MET A 128 -12.38 10.24 2.36
N VAL A 129 -12.43 11.27 1.52
CA VAL A 129 -11.71 12.53 1.76
C VAL A 129 -12.31 13.28 2.94
N PHE A 130 -13.64 13.37 3.01
CA PHE A 130 -14.36 14.02 4.10
C PHE A 130 -14.06 13.39 5.46
N SER A 131 -13.99 12.04 5.53
CA SER A 131 -13.51 11.30 6.69
C SER A 131 -12.16 11.82 7.18
N SER A 132 -11.17 11.97 6.29
CA SER A 132 -9.83 12.45 6.67
C SER A 132 -9.81 13.91 7.12
N VAL A 133 -10.69 14.76 6.58
CA VAL A 133 -10.84 16.15 7.01
C VAL A 133 -11.42 16.22 8.43
N ILE A 134 -12.42 15.39 8.74
CA ILE A 134 -12.97 15.25 10.09
C ILE A 134 -11.87 14.78 11.07
N ALA A 135 -11.07 13.79 10.66
CA ALA A 135 -9.97 13.27 11.49
C ALA A 135 -8.95 14.36 11.81
N TYR A 136 -8.59 15.18 10.81
CA TYR A 136 -7.72 16.34 10.99
C TYR A 136 -8.31 17.39 11.94
N TYR A 137 -9.59 17.72 11.81
CA TYR A 137 -10.25 18.68 12.72
C TYR A 137 -10.31 18.17 14.16
N GLY A 138 -10.41 16.86 14.35
CA GLY A 138 -10.36 16.21 15.66
C GLY A 138 -8.97 16.15 16.29
N ASP A 139 -7.92 16.20 15.49
CA ASP A 139 -6.54 16.22 15.98
C ASP A 139 -6.19 17.67 16.35
N LYS A 140 -6.33 18.02 17.63
CA LYS A 140 -5.88 19.31 18.20
C LYS A 140 -4.35 19.36 18.27
N GLY A 141 -3.67 19.02 17.17
CA GLY A 141 -2.26 19.26 17.04
C GLY A 141 -2.04 20.75 17.19
N GLU A 142 -1.40 21.16 18.29
CA GLU A 142 -0.85 22.49 18.43
C GLU A 142 -0.14 22.84 17.13
N VAL A 143 -0.63 23.87 16.45
CA VAL A 143 0.09 24.47 15.33
C VAL A 143 1.43 24.87 15.91
N LYS A 144 2.47 24.07 15.60
CA LYS A 144 3.85 24.44 15.93
C LYS A 144 4.07 25.83 15.34
N THR A 145 4.51 26.73 16.22
CA THR A 145 4.83 28.15 16.04
C THR A 145 5.01 28.62 14.60
N VAL A 146 4.53 29.85 14.34
CA VAL A 146 4.48 30.59 13.06
C VAL A 146 5.83 30.71 12.32
N ASP A 147 6.94 30.25 12.89
CA ASP A 147 8.31 30.43 12.38
C ASP A 147 8.77 29.46 11.28
N ASP A 148 7.89 28.71 10.62
CA ASP A 148 8.33 28.02 9.40
C ASP A 148 7.22 27.79 8.36
N GLN A 149 6.56 28.89 7.98
CA GLN A 149 5.66 28.93 6.83
C GLN A 149 6.31 28.35 5.55
N PHE A 150 7.64 28.50 5.42
CA PHE A 150 8.42 27.88 4.36
C PHE A 150 8.48 26.34 4.47
N ALA A 151 8.77 25.78 5.65
CA ALA A 151 8.71 24.32 5.85
C ALA A 151 7.31 23.74 5.60
N LEU A 152 6.25 24.49 5.93
CA LEU A 152 4.88 24.09 5.65
C LEU A 152 4.59 24.05 4.14
N TYR A 153 4.99 25.09 3.38
CA TYR A 153 4.87 25.09 1.91
C TYR A 153 5.71 23.99 1.27
N LEU A 154 6.92 23.76 1.77
CA LEU A 154 7.79 22.68 1.33
C LEU A 154 7.15 21.32 1.59
N GLY A 155 6.50 21.14 2.74
CA GLY A 155 5.72 19.94 3.05
C GLY A 155 4.58 19.70 2.07
N TYR A 156 3.81 20.73 1.72
CA TYR A 156 2.75 20.62 0.71
C TYR A 156 3.29 20.32 -0.69
N PHE A 157 4.40 20.93 -1.08
CA PHE A 157 5.05 20.63 -2.37
C PHE A 157 5.48 19.15 -2.46
N TRP A 158 6.13 18.63 -1.42
CA TRP A 158 6.54 17.23 -1.38
C TRP A 158 5.34 16.28 -1.35
N MET A 159 4.26 16.66 -0.68
CA MET A 159 3.05 15.85 -0.65
C MET A 159 2.34 15.82 -2.00
N PHE A 160 2.26 16.96 -2.68
CA PHE A 160 1.75 17.04 -4.04
C PHE A 160 2.54 16.11 -4.97
N THR A 161 3.87 16.21 -4.95
CA THR A 161 4.76 15.33 -5.72
C THR A 161 4.51 13.85 -5.40
N ASN A 162 4.35 13.52 -4.13
CA ASN A 162 4.05 12.16 -3.67
C ASN A 162 2.68 11.65 -4.13
N CYS A 163 1.65 12.49 -4.22
CA CYS A 163 0.35 12.10 -4.78
C CYS A 163 0.49 11.67 -6.25
N PHE A 164 1.19 12.46 -7.06
CA PHE A 164 1.44 12.12 -8.47
C PHE A 164 2.31 10.88 -8.61
N ALA A 165 3.41 10.77 -7.84
CA ALA A 165 4.26 9.59 -7.85
C ALA A 165 3.50 8.31 -7.45
N SER A 166 2.63 8.40 -6.44
CA SER A 166 1.81 7.28 -5.98
C SER A 166 0.78 6.85 -7.04
N ALA A 167 0.12 7.83 -7.67
CA ALA A 167 -0.82 7.57 -8.75
C ALA A 167 -0.12 6.94 -9.97
N ALA A 168 1.01 7.51 -10.37
CA ALA A 168 1.83 7.00 -11.47
C ALA A 168 2.27 5.56 -11.18
N PHE A 169 2.80 5.28 -9.99
CA PHE A 169 3.24 3.93 -9.60
C PHE A 169 2.12 2.89 -9.76
N VAL A 170 0.95 3.10 -9.17
CA VAL A 170 -0.14 2.10 -9.23
C VAL A 170 -0.76 1.96 -10.62
N LEU A 171 -0.79 3.03 -11.41
CA LEU A 171 -1.30 3.00 -12.79
C LEU A 171 -0.31 2.32 -13.74
N ILE A 172 0.98 2.65 -13.64
CA ILE A 172 2.05 2.03 -14.44
C ILE A 172 2.16 0.56 -14.09
N MET A 173 2.19 0.21 -12.80
CA MET A 173 2.22 -1.18 -12.35
C MET A 173 1.07 -1.97 -12.97
N ARG A 174 -0.17 -1.46 -12.89
CA ARG A 174 -1.33 -2.12 -13.51
C ARG A 174 -1.21 -2.22 -15.03
N LYS A 175 -0.70 -1.17 -15.69
CA LYS A 175 -0.51 -1.15 -17.14
C LYS A 175 0.51 -2.21 -17.56
N ARG A 176 1.63 -2.32 -16.87
CA ARG A 176 2.66 -3.35 -17.12
C ARG A 176 2.11 -4.74 -16.88
N ILE A 177 1.45 -5.01 -15.75
CA ILE A 177 0.80 -6.31 -15.49
C ILE A 177 -0.11 -6.74 -16.65
N LYS A 178 -0.93 -5.83 -17.18
CA LYS A 178 -1.82 -6.13 -18.32
C LYS A 178 -1.10 -6.32 -19.65
N LEU A 179 -0.04 -5.54 -19.92
CA LEU A 179 0.69 -5.60 -21.18
C LEU A 179 1.63 -6.81 -21.27
N THR A 180 2.31 -7.16 -20.17
CA THR A 180 3.28 -8.26 -20.13
C THR A 180 2.68 -9.57 -19.63
N ASN A 181 1.41 -9.55 -19.20
CA ASN A 181 0.73 -10.69 -18.58
C ASN A 181 1.51 -11.25 -17.37
N PHE A 182 2.15 -10.36 -16.61
CA PHE A 182 2.91 -10.75 -15.43
C PHE A 182 2.02 -11.41 -14.38
N LYS A 183 2.55 -12.50 -13.81
CA LYS A 183 1.95 -13.13 -12.64
C LYS A 183 2.27 -12.30 -11.39
N ASP A 184 1.62 -12.66 -10.29
CA ASP A 184 1.75 -11.96 -9.01
C ASP A 184 3.19 -12.04 -8.47
N PHE A 185 3.83 -13.20 -8.59
CA PHE A 185 5.22 -13.41 -8.20
C PHE A 185 6.20 -12.59 -9.05
N ASP A 186 6.00 -12.52 -10.37
CA ASP A 186 6.85 -11.72 -11.27
C ASP A 186 6.78 -10.25 -10.86
N THR A 187 5.56 -9.74 -10.67
CA THR A 187 5.33 -8.34 -10.26
C THR A 187 5.99 -8.03 -8.92
N MET A 188 5.83 -8.94 -7.94
CA MET A 188 6.48 -8.81 -6.64
C MET A 188 8.02 -8.81 -6.77
N TYR A 189 8.57 -9.72 -7.56
CA TYR A 189 10.01 -9.85 -7.78
C TYR A 189 10.59 -8.56 -8.34
N TYR A 190 10.04 -8.06 -9.45
CA TYR A 190 10.54 -6.84 -10.09
C TYR A 190 10.38 -5.61 -9.20
N ASN A 191 9.27 -5.48 -8.47
CA ASN A 191 9.10 -4.36 -7.54
C ASN A 191 10.18 -4.33 -6.46
N ASN A 192 10.55 -5.48 -5.89
CA ASN A 192 11.58 -5.54 -4.85
C ASN A 192 13.00 -5.41 -5.44
N LEU A 193 13.30 -6.11 -6.54
CA LEU A 193 14.61 -6.06 -7.20
C LEU A 193 14.98 -4.66 -7.63
N LEU A 194 14.05 -3.96 -8.28
CA LEU A 194 14.30 -2.62 -8.80
C LEU A 194 14.36 -1.56 -7.69
N SER A 195 13.74 -1.82 -6.54
CA SER A 195 13.79 -0.90 -5.39
C SER A 195 15.14 -0.95 -4.66
N ILE A 196 15.82 -2.10 -4.59
CA ILE A 196 17.09 -2.24 -3.85
C ILE A 196 18.15 -1.20 -4.25
N PRO A 197 18.57 -1.06 -5.51
CA PRO A 197 19.64 -0.11 -5.85
C PRO A 197 19.24 1.33 -5.52
N ILE A 198 17.96 1.68 -5.68
CA ILE A 198 17.42 3.00 -5.37
C ILE A 198 17.48 3.25 -3.86
N LEU A 199 17.02 2.28 -3.06
CA LEU A 199 17.02 2.36 -1.60
C LEU A 199 18.45 2.42 -1.04
N LEU A 200 19.39 1.68 -1.64
CA LEU A 200 20.81 1.75 -1.29
C LEU A 200 21.40 3.13 -1.61
N VAL A 201 21.11 3.70 -2.77
CA VAL A 201 21.55 5.07 -3.08
C VAL A 201 20.92 6.08 -2.12
N PHE A 202 19.63 5.93 -1.78
CA PHE A 202 18.94 6.89 -0.92
C PHE A 202 19.39 6.82 0.53
N THR A 203 19.72 5.64 1.05
CA THR A 203 20.27 5.56 2.40
C THR A 203 21.59 6.33 2.50
N PHE A 204 22.47 6.26 1.50
CA PHE A 204 23.72 7.03 1.52
C PHE A 204 23.54 8.53 1.28
N LEU A 205 22.54 8.93 0.50
CA LEU A 205 22.30 10.35 0.21
C LEU A 205 21.51 11.08 1.31
N PHE A 206 20.63 10.37 2.02
CA PHE A 206 19.63 11.00 2.87
C PHE A 206 19.61 10.54 4.32
N GLU A 207 20.36 9.49 4.66
CA GLU A 207 20.49 9.04 6.04
C GLU A 207 21.88 9.33 6.58
N ASN A 208 21.96 9.48 7.90
CA ASN A 208 23.22 9.79 8.55
C ASN A 208 24.01 8.51 8.82
N TRP A 209 25.16 8.36 8.17
CA TRP A 209 26.07 7.22 8.33
C TRP A 209 27.25 7.52 9.28
N THR A 210 27.14 8.53 10.16
CA THR A 210 28.17 8.76 11.18
C THR A 210 28.32 7.55 12.11
N PRO A 211 29.53 7.25 12.61
CA PRO A 211 29.77 6.14 13.53
C PRO A 211 28.84 6.16 14.75
N GLU A 212 28.61 7.35 15.32
CA GLU A 212 27.68 7.55 16.44
C GLU A 212 26.24 7.16 16.10
N ASN A 213 25.77 7.46 14.88
CA ASN A 213 24.43 7.08 14.46
C ASN A 213 24.34 5.57 14.18
N LEU A 214 25.42 4.98 13.67
CA LEU A 214 25.49 3.54 13.45
C LEU A 214 25.46 2.75 14.76
N GLU A 215 26.16 3.22 15.79
CA GLU A 215 26.11 2.63 17.14
C GLU A 215 24.72 2.75 17.79
N LYS A 216 23.99 3.84 17.53
CA LYS A 216 22.60 3.98 18.00
C LYS A 216 21.66 2.97 17.34
N ASN A 217 21.83 2.71 16.04
CA ASN A 217 21.00 1.75 15.30
C ASN A 217 21.43 0.30 15.57
N PHE A 218 22.72 0.06 15.78
CA PHE A 218 23.31 -1.27 15.98
C PHE A 218 24.19 -1.34 17.24
N PRO A 219 23.59 -1.15 18.44
CA PRO A 219 24.31 -1.17 19.70
C PRO A 219 24.97 -2.54 19.91
N ALA A 220 26.19 -2.57 20.45
CA ALA A 220 26.98 -3.80 20.60
C ALA A 220 26.22 -4.91 21.36
N ASP A 221 25.44 -4.52 22.38
CA ASP A 221 24.69 -5.45 23.23
C ASP A 221 23.53 -6.15 22.50
N ASN A 222 22.87 -5.47 21.55
CA ASN A 222 21.65 -5.95 20.88
C ASN A 222 21.76 -6.01 19.35
N ARG A 223 22.96 -5.91 18.78
CA ARG A 223 23.19 -5.83 17.33
C ARG A 223 22.54 -6.98 16.56
N VAL A 224 22.70 -8.21 17.05
CA VAL A 224 22.10 -9.40 16.42
C VAL A 224 20.57 -9.34 16.50
N ALA A 225 20.02 -8.91 17.64
CA ALA A 225 18.58 -8.76 17.81
C ALA A 225 18.00 -7.72 16.84
N THR A 226 18.67 -6.58 16.62
CA THR A 226 18.25 -5.59 15.62
C THR A 226 18.26 -6.17 14.21
N ILE A 227 19.34 -6.86 13.81
CA ILE A 227 19.43 -7.46 12.47
C ILE A 227 18.34 -8.53 12.27
N VAL A 228 18.13 -9.38 13.27
CA VAL A 228 17.05 -10.39 13.22
C VAL A 228 15.69 -9.71 13.14
N ALA A 229 15.45 -8.63 13.88
CA ALA A 229 14.22 -7.85 13.80
C ALA A 229 13.99 -7.27 12.40
N MET A 230 15.04 -6.77 11.74
CA MET A 230 14.97 -6.28 10.35
C MET A 230 14.61 -7.43 9.39
N VAL A 231 15.20 -8.61 9.56
CA VAL A 231 14.92 -9.78 8.71
C VAL A 231 13.50 -10.31 8.94
N LEU A 232 13.04 -10.39 10.19
CA LEU A 232 11.67 -10.80 10.54
C LEU A 232 10.63 -9.81 10.00
N SER A 233 10.92 -8.51 10.09
CA SER A 233 10.13 -7.47 9.44
C SER A 233 10.09 -7.66 7.92
N GLY A 234 11.24 -8.00 7.30
CA GLY A 234 11.33 -8.43 5.89
C GLY A 234 10.43 -9.61 5.56
N ALA A 235 10.44 -10.66 6.38
CA ALA A 235 9.58 -11.83 6.18
C ALA A 235 8.09 -11.46 6.25
N SER A 236 7.70 -10.57 7.17
CA SER A 236 6.32 -10.07 7.24
C SER A 236 5.92 -9.22 6.02
N SER A 237 6.91 -8.59 5.36
CA SER A 237 6.68 -7.75 4.17
C SER A 237 6.47 -8.55 2.88
N VAL A 238 6.85 -9.84 2.87
CA VAL A 238 6.64 -10.75 1.73
C VAL A 238 5.15 -10.83 1.37
N GLY A 239 4.30 -11.04 2.38
CA GLY A 239 2.86 -11.19 2.19
C GLY A 239 2.20 -9.95 1.59
N ILE A 240 2.51 -8.76 2.10
CA ILE A 240 1.94 -7.52 1.58
C ILE A 240 2.46 -7.23 0.17
N SER A 241 3.73 -7.52 -0.13
CA SER A 241 4.32 -7.27 -1.45
C SER A 241 3.63 -8.13 -2.53
N TYR A 242 3.42 -9.42 -2.24
CA TYR A 242 2.65 -10.32 -3.09
C TYR A 242 1.19 -9.90 -3.22
N CYS A 243 0.49 -9.70 -2.09
CA CYS A 243 -0.94 -9.42 -2.09
C CYS A 243 -1.27 -8.06 -2.74
N SER A 244 -0.35 -7.10 -2.72
CA SER A 244 -0.53 -5.81 -3.40
C SER A 244 -0.58 -5.98 -4.92
N ALA A 245 0.37 -6.72 -5.49
CA ALA A 245 0.39 -7.06 -6.91
C ALA A 245 -0.87 -7.86 -7.30
N TRP A 246 -1.20 -8.87 -6.49
CA TRP A 246 -2.38 -9.69 -6.70
C TRP A 246 -3.67 -8.88 -6.69
N CYS A 247 -3.85 -8.03 -5.67
CA CYS A 247 -5.02 -7.15 -5.56
C CYS A 247 -5.16 -6.25 -6.79
N VAL A 248 -4.09 -5.59 -7.24
CA VAL A 248 -4.14 -4.71 -8.43
C VAL A 248 -4.46 -5.48 -9.71
N ARG A 249 -3.94 -6.70 -9.86
CA ARG A 249 -4.19 -7.57 -11.02
C ARG A 249 -5.66 -7.97 -11.11
N VAL A 250 -6.23 -8.52 -10.05
CA VAL A 250 -7.60 -9.09 -10.09
C VAL A 250 -8.71 -8.06 -9.79
N THR A 251 -8.35 -6.85 -9.36
CA THR A 251 -9.32 -5.75 -9.11
C THR A 251 -9.03 -4.53 -10.01
N SER A 252 -8.62 -3.41 -9.43
CA SER A 252 -8.16 -2.21 -10.12
C SER A 252 -7.18 -1.40 -9.27
N SER A 253 -6.45 -0.47 -9.88
CA SER A 253 -5.56 0.46 -9.15
C SER A 253 -6.38 1.33 -8.19
N THR A 254 -7.59 1.73 -8.58
CA THR A 254 -8.52 2.45 -7.71
C THR A 254 -9.01 1.59 -6.55
N THR A 255 -9.40 0.33 -6.79
CA THR A 255 -9.85 -0.57 -5.73
C THR A 255 -8.73 -0.84 -4.74
N TYR A 256 -7.52 -1.13 -5.20
CA TYR A 256 -6.33 -1.29 -4.36
C TYR A 256 -6.10 -0.06 -3.46
N SER A 257 -6.16 1.13 -4.03
CA SER A 257 -5.92 2.37 -3.28
C SER A 257 -7.02 2.68 -2.27
N MET A 258 -8.28 2.39 -2.62
CA MET A 258 -9.43 2.51 -1.72
C MET A 258 -9.34 1.52 -0.55
N VAL A 259 -8.97 0.26 -0.82
CA VAL A 259 -8.76 -0.77 0.21
C VAL A 259 -7.60 -0.38 1.12
N GLY A 260 -6.50 0.14 0.57
CA GLY A 260 -5.37 0.65 1.37
C GLY A 260 -5.77 1.79 2.32
N ALA A 261 -6.65 2.70 1.88
CA ALA A 261 -7.21 3.73 2.74
C ALA A 261 -8.13 3.15 3.83
N LEU A 262 -9.01 2.21 3.47
CA LEU A 262 -9.90 1.52 4.40
C LEU A 262 -9.14 0.71 5.46
N ASN A 263 -8.02 0.08 5.09
CA ASN A 263 -7.25 -0.75 6.01
C ASN A 263 -6.60 0.03 7.16
N LYS A 264 -6.48 1.37 7.01
CA LYS A 264 -6.02 2.24 8.10
C LYS A 264 -7.08 2.43 9.19
N LEU A 265 -8.37 2.28 8.87
CA LEU A 265 -9.46 2.52 9.82
C LEU A 265 -9.50 1.47 10.95
N PRO A 266 -9.39 0.15 10.70
CA PRO A 266 -9.30 -0.84 11.77
C PRO A 266 -8.07 -0.67 12.65
N ILE A 267 -6.93 -0.26 12.07
CA ILE A 267 -5.70 0.01 12.81
C ILE A 267 -5.89 1.23 13.72
N ALA A 268 -6.52 2.30 13.22
CA ALA A 268 -6.85 3.47 14.01
C ALA A 268 -7.85 3.14 15.13
N LEU A 269 -8.89 2.35 14.84
CA LEU A 269 -9.85 1.88 15.83
C LEU A 269 -9.20 1.02 16.92
N SER A 270 -8.31 0.10 16.53
CA SER A 270 -7.51 -0.69 17.48
C SER A 270 -6.59 0.22 18.30
N GLY A 271 -6.06 1.28 17.68
CA GLY A 271 -5.36 2.38 18.32
C GLY A 271 -6.16 2.98 19.49
N LEU A 272 -7.43 3.30 19.27
CA LEU A 272 -8.30 3.92 20.27
C LEU A 272 -8.76 2.95 21.37
N ILE A 273 -8.91 1.66 21.06
CA ILE A 273 -9.40 0.65 22.01
C ILE A 273 -8.26 0.12 22.89
N PHE A 274 -7.09 -0.17 22.30
CA PHE A 274 -6.00 -0.85 22.98
C PHE A 274 -4.89 0.10 23.47
N PHE A 275 -4.82 1.32 22.95
CA PHE A 275 -3.92 2.34 23.44
C PHE A 275 -4.76 3.47 24.04
N ASN A 276 -4.31 4.02 25.16
CA ASN A 276 -5.01 5.05 25.93
C ASN A 276 -4.96 6.44 25.23
N ALA A 277 -5.23 6.44 23.92
CA ALA A 277 -5.25 7.62 23.08
C ALA A 277 -6.50 8.45 23.40
N ALA A 278 -6.40 9.77 23.29
CA ALA A 278 -7.51 10.67 23.53
C ALA A 278 -8.64 10.43 22.50
N VAL A 279 -9.66 9.69 22.91
CA VAL A 279 -10.87 9.47 22.11
C VAL A 279 -11.68 10.76 22.09
N ASN A 280 -11.82 11.36 20.92
CA ASN A 280 -12.70 12.51 20.73
C ASN A 280 -13.79 12.22 19.69
N PHE A 281 -14.92 12.93 19.80
CA PHE A 281 -16.08 12.73 18.92
C PHE A 281 -15.72 12.76 17.43
N TRP A 282 -14.79 13.64 17.03
CA TRP A 282 -14.33 13.79 15.66
C TRP A 282 -13.52 12.58 15.16
N SER A 283 -12.64 12.02 16.00
CA SER A 283 -11.86 10.83 15.69
C SER A 283 -12.76 9.60 15.48
N VAL A 284 -13.80 9.42 16.29
CA VAL A 284 -14.76 8.31 16.12
C VAL A 284 -15.64 8.54 14.90
N SER A 285 -16.12 9.78 14.70
CA SER A 285 -16.95 10.14 13.54
C SER A 285 -16.20 9.95 12.22
N SER A 286 -14.92 10.29 12.15
CA SER A 286 -14.11 10.08 10.95
C SER A 286 -14.00 8.59 10.60
N ILE A 287 -13.72 7.72 11.58
CA ILE A 287 -13.68 6.27 11.36
C ILE A 287 -15.01 5.75 10.81
N PHE A 288 -16.14 6.17 11.39
CA PHE A 288 -17.47 5.77 10.93
C PHE A 288 -17.75 6.23 9.49
N VAL A 289 -17.49 7.50 9.17
CA VAL A 289 -17.66 8.05 7.81
C VAL A 289 -16.75 7.30 6.81
N GLY A 290 -15.53 6.95 7.20
CA GLY A 290 -14.61 6.16 6.38
C GLY A 290 -15.16 4.75 6.07
N PHE A 291 -15.79 4.08 7.04
CA PHE A 291 -16.46 2.78 6.80
C PHE A 291 -17.67 2.93 5.86
N VAL A 292 -18.48 3.97 6.04
CA VAL A 292 -19.61 4.28 5.14
C VAL A 292 -19.10 4.50 3.71
N ALA A 293 -18.01 5.24 3.54
CA ALA A 293 -17.37 5.42 2.23
C ALA A 293 -16.97 4.08 1.59
N GLY A 294 -16.39 3.16 2.38
CA GLY A 294 -16.06 1.81 1.92
C GLY A 294 -17.28 0.98 1.48
N LEU A 295 -18.37 1.04 2.24
CA LEU A 295 -19.62 0.36 1.90
C LEU A 295 -20.24 0.91 0.60
N VAL A 296 -20.31 2.24 0.47
CA VAL A 296 -20.80 2.90 -0.76
C VAL A 296 -19.94 2.48 -1.96
N TYR A 297 -18.62 2.41 -1.79
CA TYR A 297 -17.72 1.94 -2.85
C TYR A 297 -17.98 0.48 -3.24
N ALA A 298 -18.16 -0.42 -2.26
CA ALA A 298 -18.48 -1.82 -2.50
C ALA A 298 -19.78 -1.97 -3.29
N VAL A 299 -20.83 -1.24 -2.91
CA VAL A 299 -22.11 -1.21 -3.65
C VAL A 299 -21.92 -0.65 -5.06
N ALA A 300 -21.12 0.41 -5.22
CA ALA A 300 -20.82 0.98 -6.54
C ALA A 300 -20.16 -0.05 -7.47
N LYS A 301 -19.21 -0.84 -6.95
CA LYS A 301 -18.53 -1.90 -7.70
C LYS A 301 -19.45 -3.07 -8.02
N GLN A 302 -20.31 -3.49 -7.09
CA GLN A 302 -21.32 -4.52 -7.34
C GLN A 302 -22.31 -4.09 -8.44
N LYS A 303 -22.78 -2.85 -8.39
CA LYS A 303 -23.69 -2.31 -9.42
C LYS A 303 -23.00 -2.27 -10.79
N GLN A 304 -21.75 -1.82 -10.84
CA GLN A 304 -20.96 -1.79 -12.07
C GLN A 304 -20.76 -3.20 -12.67
N GLN A 305 -20.53 -4.22 -11.84
CA GLN A 305 -20.45 -5.62 -12.30
C GLN A 305 -21.78 -6.14 -12.85
N LYS A 306 -22.90 -5.84 -12.18
CA LYS A 306 -24.24 -6.21 -12.66
C LYS A 306 -24.59 -5.56 -13.99
N GLU A 307 -24.28 -4.26 -14.15
CA GLU A 307 -24.47 -3.54 -15.41
C GLU A 307 -23.63 -4.14 -16.55
N ALA A 308 -22.39 -4.56 -16.27
CA ALA A 308 -21.53 -5.21 -17.26
C ALA A 308 -22.01 -6.61 -17.66
N GLN A 309 -22.69 -7.34 -16.77
CA GLN A 309 -23.28 -8.66 -17.05
C GLN A 309 -24.66 -8.58 -17.73
N GLY A 310 -25.39 -7.47 -17.55
CA GLY A 310 -26.74 -7.28 -18.09
C GLY A 310 -26.80 -6.68 -19.50
N LEU A 311 -25.67 -6.27 -20.08
CA LEU A 311 -25.61 -5.81 -21.47
C LEU A 311 -25.58 -7.01 -22.42
N PRO A 312 -26.56 -7.20 -23.33
CA PRO A 312 -26.40 -8.16 -24.40
C PRO A 312 -25.23 -7.70 -25.27
N THR A 313 -24.27 -8.60 -25.51
CA THR A 313 -23.23 -8.39 -26.53
C THR A 313 -23.92 -8.34 -27.89
N THR A 314 -24.28 -7.14 -28.35
CA THR A 314 -24.69 -6.95 -29.74
C THR A 314 -23.50 -7.34 -30.60
N LYS A 315 -23.70 -8.38 -31.41
CA LYS A 315 -22.77 -8.87 -32.43
C LYS A 315 -22.39 -7.78 -33.42
#